data_AF-A0A132BD14-F1
#
_entry.id   AF-A0A132BD14-F1
#
_cell.length_a   1.000
_cell.length_b   1.000
_cell.length_c   1.000
_cell.angle_alpha   90.00
_cell.angle_beta   90.00
_cell.angle_gamma   90.00
#
_symmetry.space_group_name_H-M   'P 1'
#
loop_
_entity.id
_entity.type
_entity.pdbx_description
1 polymer ?
#
loop_
_entity_poly.entity_id
_entity_poly.type
_entity_poly.pdbx_seq_one_letter_code
_entity_poly.pdbx_strand_id
1 'polypeptide(L)'
;MKFNCSIILSALAYTASASPIISLRQAETAQDSINKWNGDITIVNEFLNSVGSSSTPSADAMPVLATALDEPVQLMFLTSMIASDATAAMYASNTLIQMFGQVPEALMNIVAANNDPTIVAANVATINNVRCNVVLPNIGVLWAQGGFPNAGSITVPLGPAVCPNPGPNGGPYPMVAA
;
A
#
# COMPACT_ATOMS: atom_id res chain seq x y z
N MET A 1 -77.84 -1.67 6.02
CA MET A 1 -76.94 -0.50 5.95
C MET A 1 -76.82 0.14 7.33
N LYS A 2 -75.62 0.09 7.92
CA LYS A 2 -74.97 1.14 8.74
C LYS A 2 -73.72 0.53 9.38
N PHE A 3 -72.56 1.07 8.99
CA PHE A 3 -71.25 0.80 9.56
C PHE A 3 -71.18 1.32 10.98
N ASN A 4 -70.58 0.57 11.89
CA ASN A 4 -69.99 1.15 13.10
C ASN A 4 -68.55 0.65 13.24
N CYS A 5 -67.67 1.65 13.20
CA CYS A 5 -66.23 1.61 13.25
C CYS A 5 -65.77 1.67 14.71
N SER A 6 -64.58 1.12 14.99
CA SER A 6 -63.60 1.51 16.03
C SER A 6 -63.25 0.43 17.04
N ILE A 7 -62.03 0.33 17.58
CA ILE A 7 -60.68 0.86 17.29
C ILE A 7 -59.78 -0.16 18.01
N ILE A 8 -58.75 -0.69 17.33
CA ILE A 8 -57.72 -1.54 17.94
C ILE A 8 -56.74 -0.62 18.65
N LEU A 9 -56.50 -0.81 19.95
CA LEU A 9 -55.36 -0.22 20.62
C LEU A 9 -54.92 -1.04 21.84
N SER A 10 -53.83 -1.79 21.70
CA SER A 10 -52.97 -2.14 22.83
C SER A 10 -51.61 -2.62 22.34
N ALA A 11 -50.70 -1.64 22.31
CA ALA A 11 -49.26 -1.69 22.58
C ALA A 11 -48.48 -2.97 22.24
N LEU A 12 -47.79 -2.97 21.10
CA LEU A 12 -46.55 -3.72 20.96
C LEU A 12 -45.43 -2.96 21.67
N ALA A 13 -44.96 -3.52 22.79
CA ALA A 13 -43.69 -3.14 23.38
C ALA A 13 -42.56 -3.57 22.43
N TYR A 14 -42.02 -2.62 21.68
CA TYR A 14 -40.72 -2.82 21.03
C TYR A 14 -39.65 -2.75 22.11
N THR A 15 -39.12 -3.90 22.52
CA THR A 15 -37.79 -3.94 23.14
C THR A 15 -36.82 -3.56 22.04
N ALA A 16 -36.50 -2.27 21.95
CA ALA A 16 -35.34 -1.80 21.24
C ALA A 16 -34.12 -2.46 21.92
N SER A 17 -33.68 -3.59 21.38
CA SER A 17 -32.32 -4.06 21.63
C SER A 17 -31.42 -3.01 21.00
N ALA A 18 -30.99 -2.04 21.80
CA ALA A 18 -29.84 -1.23 21.47
C ALA A 18 -28.66 -2.20 21.36
N SER A 19 -28.42 -2.70 20.15
CA SER A 19 -27.17 -3.35 19.83
C SER A 19 -26.09 -2.29 20.09
N PRO A 20 -25.13 -2.52 20.98
CA PRO A 20 -23.97 -1.67 21.02
C PRO A 20 -23.34 -1.79 19.63
N ILE A 21 -23.37 -0.70 18.85
CA ILE A 21 -22.49 -0.54 17.70
C ILE A 21 -21.09 -0.32 18.29
N ILE A 22 -20.55 -1.36 18.91
CA ILE A 22 -19.12 -1.58 18.88
C ILE A 22 -18.91 -2.06 17.44
N SER A 23 -18.72 -1.09 16.55
CA SER A 23 -17.98 -1.37 15.33
C SER A 23 -16.61 -1.81 15.82
N LEU A 24 -16.43 -3.12 16.01
CA LEU A 24 -15.13 -3.74 16.12
C LEU A 24 -14.40 -3.27 14.86
N ARG A 25 -13.57 -2.23 14.96
CA ARG A 25 -12.42 -2.15 14.06
C ARG A 25 -11.78 -3.51 14.21
N GLN A 26 -11.84 -4.35 13.18
CA GLN A 26 -10.97 -5.50 13.14
C GLN A 26 -9.57 -4.96 13.42
N ALA A 27 -8.93 -5.49 14.46
CA ALA A 27 -7.54 -5.17 14.71
C ALA A 27 -6.80 -5.55 13.43
N GLU A 28 -6.24 -4.55 12.75
CA GLU A 28 -5.43 -4.77 11.56
C GLU A 28 -4.32 -5.76 11.93
N THR A 29 -4.19 -6.85 11.20
CA THR A 29 -3.12 -7.82 11.42
C THR A 29 -1.90 -7.43 10.61
N ALA A 30 -0.72 -7.98 10.97
CA ALA A 30 0.48 -7.86 10.14
C ALA A 30 0.20 -8.31 8.69
N GLN A 31 -0.57 -9.39 8.53
CA GLN A 31 -0.90 -9.90 7.21
C GLN A 31 -1.79 -8.95 6.41
N ASP A 32 -2.77 -8.31 7.05
CA ASP A 32 -3.63 -7.32 6.37
C ASP A 32 -2.80 -6.13 5.88
N SER A 33 -1.87 -5.65 6.71
CA SER A 33 -0.98 -4.55 6.38
C SER A 33 -0.02 -4.91 5.24
N ILE A 34 0.54 -6.13 5.24
CA ILE A 34 1.37 -6.65 4.14
C ILE A 34 0.56 -6.79 2.84
N ASN A 35 -0.68 -7.28 2.93
CA ASN A 35 -1.54 -7.42 1.75
C ASN A 35 -1.89 -6.06 1.13
N LYS A 36 -2.20 -5.05 1.96
CA LYS A 36 -2.41 -3.67 1.51
C LYS A 36 -1.17 -3.15 0.81
N TRP A 37 -0.01 -3.25 1.45
CA TRP A 37 1.27 -2.84 0.88
C TRP A 37 1.53 -3.47 -0.49
N ASN A 38 1.33 -4.78 -0.63
CA ASN A 38 1.55 -5.47 -1.89
C ASN A 38 0.57 -4.99 -2.97
N GLY A 39 -0.67 -4.66 -2.60
CA GLY A 39 -1.64 -4.00 -3.47
C GLY A 39 -1.18 -2.61 -3.90
N ASP A 40 -0.69 -1.82 -2.95
CA ASP A 40 -0.20 -0.46 -3.19
C ASP A 40 0.99 -0.46 -4.14
N ILE A 41 1.92 -1.39 -3.92
CA ILE A 41 3.06 -1.61 -4.81
C ILE A 41 2.58 -1.94 -6.22
N THR A 42 1.55 -2.78 -6.35
CA THR A 42 1.01 -3.20 -7.65
C THR A 42 0.44 -2.02 -8.41
N ILE A 43 -0.35 -1.16 -7.76
CA ILE A 43 -0.93 0.04 -8.37
C ILE A 43 0.18 1.00 -8.85
N VAL A 44 1.19 1.26 -8.03
CA VAL A 44 2.33 2.11 -8.42
C VAL A 44 3.05 1.50 -9.63
N ASN A 45 3.26 0.19 -9.63
CA ASN A 45 3.91 -0.52 -10.73
C ASN A 45 3.10 -0.44 -12.03
N GLU A 46 1.77 -0.61 -11.98
CA GLU A 46 0.89 -0.48 -13.14
C GLU A 46 0.92 0.93 -13.75
N PHE A 47 0.96 1.95 -12.89
CA PHE A 47 1.16 3.32 -13.33
C PHE A 47 2.50 3.51 -14.04
N LEU A 48 3.60 3.05 -13.44
CA LEU A 48 4.94 3.18 -14.04
C LEU A 48 5.04 2.46 -15.40
N ASN A 49 4.32 1.35 -15.59
CA ASN A 49 4.29 0.61 -16.85
C ASN A 49 3.51 1.32 -17.96
N SER A 50 2.54 2.17 -17.61
CA SER A 50 1.60 2.78 -18.55
C SER A 50 1.84 4.27 -18.80
N VAL A 51 2.41 4.99 -17.82
CA VAL A 51 2.55 6.46 -17.84
C VAL A 51 3.33 6.97 -19.05
N GLY A 52 4.31 6.22 -19.55
CA GLY A 52 5.09 6.60 -20.75
C GLY A 52 4.25 6.66 -22.05
N SER A 53 3.06 6.06 -22.04
CA SER A 53 2.10 6.07 -23.14
C SER A 53 0.83 6.88 -22.85
N SER A 54 0.74 7.47 -21.65
CA SER A 54 -0.44 8.23 -21.23
C SER A 54 -0.50 9.59 -21.92
N SER A 55 -1.71 10.00 -22.33
CA SER A 55 -2.01 11.37 -22.77
C SER A 55 -2.34 12.31 -21.61
N THR A 56 -2.55 11.78 -20.40
CA THR A 56 -2.96 12.51 -19.19
C THR A 56 -2.17 12.08 -17.94
N PRO A 57 -0.82 12.01 -17.99
CA PRO A 57 -0.02 11.44 -16.90
C PRO A 57 -0.20 12.15 -15.54
N SER A 58 -0.48 13.45 -15.53
CA SER A 58 -0.76 14.18 -14.28
C SER A 58 -2.07 13.76 -13.62
N ALA A 59 -3.10 13.46 -14.40
CA ALA A 59 -4.38 12.97 -13.88
C ALA A 59 -4.25 11.51 -13.42
N ASP A 60 -3.51 10.69 -14.18
CA ASP A 60 -3.29 9.27 -13.88
C ASP A 60 -2.48 9.09 -12.58
N ALA A 61 -1.58 10.02 -12.26
CA ALA A 61 -0.78 9.98 -11.04
C ALA A 61 -1.58 10.31 -9.76
N MET A 62 -2.73 10.99 -9.84
CA MET A 62 -3.52 11.38 -8.67
C MET A 62 -3.99 10.19 -7.79
N PRO A 63 -4.64 9.16 -8.34
CA PRO A 63 -5.04 8.00 -7.52
C PRO A 63 -3.83 7.23 -6.99
N VAL A 64 -2.71 7.21 -7.73
CA VAL A 64 -1.48 6.51 -7.36
C VAL A 64 -0.77 7.20 -6.19
N LEU A 65 -0.86 8.54 -6.11
CA LEU A 65 -0.34 9.30 -4.99
C LEU A 65 -1.01 8.92 -3.68
N ALA A 66 -2.34 8.75 -3.66
CA ALA A 66 -3.06 8.34 -2.46
C ALA A 66 -2.58 6.97 -1.95
N THR A 67 -2.36 6.03 -2.87
CA THR A 67 -1.78 4.72 -2.60
C THR A 67 -0.35 4.82 -2.05
N ALA A 68 0.53 5.61 -2.68
CA ALA A 68 1.90 5.79 -2.20
C ALA A 68 1.99 6.48 -0.83
N LEU A 69 1.00 7.30 -0.49
CA LEU A 69 0.87 7.92 0.84
C LEU A 69 0.33 6.95 1.90
N ASP A 70 -0.28 5.84 1.50
CA ASP A 70 -0.71 4.80 2.42
C ASP A 70 0.47 3.93 2.87
N GLU A 71 1.42 3.60 1.97
CA GLU A 71 2.59 2.74 2.25
C GLU A 71 3.31 3.08 3.58
N PRO A 72 3.62 4.35 3.94
CA PRO A 72 4.20 4.70 5.25
C PRO A 72 3.36 4.29 6.46
N VAL A 73 2.04 4.31 6.36
CA VAL A 73 1.12 3.91 7.43
C VAL A 73 1.27 2.42 7.73
N GLN A 74 1.29 1.59 6.69
CA GLN A 74 1.56 0.16 6.84
C GLN A 74 2.97 -0.09 7.39
N LEU A 75 3.98 0.68 6.96
CA LEU A 75 5.35 0.52 7.47
C LEU A 75 5.40 0.77 8.97
N MET A 76 4.81 1.89 9.43
CA MET A 76 4.81 2.24 10.84
C MET A 76 4.14 1.16 11.68
N PHE A 77 3.02 0.63 11.20
CA PHE A 77 2.32 -0.48 11.85
C PHE A 77 3.22 -1.73 11.93
N LEU A 78 3.79 -2.18 10.82
CA LEU A 78 4.63 -3.38 10.77
C LEU A 78 5.93 -3.22 11.56
N THR A 79 6.51 -2.03 11.56
CA THR A 79 7.71 -1.71 12.34
C THR A 79 7.46 -1.88 13.84
N SER A 80 6.26 -1.54 14.32
CA SER A 80 5.90 -1.73 15.73
C SER A 80 5.81 -3.20 16.15
N MET A 81 5.75 -4.13 15.19
CA MET A 81 5.65 -5.57 15.41
C MET A 81 7.01 -6.29 15.30
N ILE A 82 8.07 -5.59 14.88
CA ILE A 82 9.41 -6.16 14.76
C ILE A 82 9.94 -6.52 16.16
N ALA A 83 10.41 -7.76 16.32
CA ALA A 83 11.04 -8.19 17.55
C ALA A 83 12.32 -7.38 17.84
N SER A 84 12.58 -7.06 19.12
CA SER A 84 13.69 -6.17 19.50
C SER A 84 15.08 -6.71 19.16
N ASP A 85 15.21 -8.03 18.98
CA ASP A 85 16.43 -8.73 18.59
C ASP A 85 16.59 -8.88 17.07
N ALA A 86 15.58 -8.53 16.27
CA ALA A 86 15.61 -8.59 14.81
C ALA A 86 16.31 -7.36 14.21
N THR A 87 17.62 -7.22 14.46
CA THR A 87 18.40 -6.02 14.10
C THR A 87 18.35 -5.69 12.62
N ALA A 88 18.44 -6.67 11.73
CA ALA A 88 18.41 -6.44 10.28
C ALA A 88 17.03 -5.96 9.79
N ALA A 89 15.93 -6.47 10.34
CA ALA A 89 14.58 -5.96 10.06
C ALA A 89 14.41 -4.52 10.55
N MET A 90 14.97 -4.18 11.72
CA MET A 90 14.96 -2.82 12.24
C MET A 90 15.78 -1.86 11.35
N TYR A 91 16.95 -2.26 10.86
CA TYR A 91 17.72 -1.47 9.89
C TYR A 91 16.98 -1.28 8.57
N ALA A 92 16.34 -2.33 8.06
CA ALA A 92 15.55 -2.26 6.85
C ALA A 92 14.35 -1.31 7.00
N SER A 93 13.62 -1.42 8.10
CA SER A 93 12.53 -0.48 8.44
C SER A 93 13.03 0.97 8.53
N ASN A 94 14.12 1.23 9.26
CA ASN A 94 14.66 2.58 9.38
C ASN A 94 15.11 3.17 8.03
N THR A 95 15.67 2.34 7.15
CA THR A 95 16.04 2.74 5.78
C THR A 95 14.81 3.09 4.96
N LEU A 96 13.77 2.26 5.06
CA LEU A 96 12.49 2.49 4.41
C LEU A 96 11.86 3.82 4.88
N ILE A 97 11.75 4.05 6.20
CA ILE A 97 11.18 5.28 6.77
C ILE A 97 11.87 6.54 6.21
N GLN A 98 13.19 6.53 6.08
CA GLN A 98 13.95 7.68 5.56
C GLN A 98 13.69 7.96 4.08
N MET A 99 13.34 6.93 3.31
CA MET A 99 13.22 7.02 1.85
C MET A 99 11.78 7.13 1.37
N PHE A 100 10.80 6.84 2.25
CA PHE A 100 9.38 6.82 1.92
C PHE A 100 8.85 8.13 1.33
N GLY A 101 9.39 9.27 1.73
CA GLY A 101 8.96 10.57 1.22
C GLY A 101 9.21 10.76 -0.29
N GLN A 102 10.20 10.06 -0.87
CA GLN A 102 10.64 10.34 -2.24
C GLN A 102 9.65 9.87 -3.30
N VAL A 103 8.92 8.77 -3.08
CA VAL A 103 7.93 8.26 -4.05
C VAL A 103 6.69 9.16 -4.10
N PRO A 104 6.02 9.49 -2.96
CA PRO A 104 4.94 10.46 -2.95
C PRO A 104 5.35 11.85 -3.45
N GLU A 105 6.55 12.33 -3.10
CA GLU A 105 7.06 13.62 -3.61
C GLU A 105 7.17 13.63 -5.13
N ALA A 106 7.76 12.58 -5.72
CA ALA A 106 7.84 12.46 -7.16
C ALA A 106 6.46 12.35 -7.83
N LEU A 107 5.51 11.63 -7.22
CA LEU A 107 4.13 11.57 -7.70
C LEU A 107 3.41 12.93 -7.61
N MET A 108 3.59 13.67 -6.51
CA MET A 108 3.08 15.05 -6.38
C MET A 108 3.63 15.95 -7.48
N ASN A 109 4.92 15.83 -7.80
CA ASN A 109 5.53 16.59 -8.89
C ASN A 109 4.94 16.21 -10.26
N ILE A 110 4.64 14.93 -10.50
CA ILE A 110 3.94 14.49 -11.72
C ILE A 110 2.53 15.08 -11.78
N VAL A 111 1.79 15.07 -10.68
CA VAL A 111 0.45 15.69 -10.60
C VAL A 111 0.52 17.19 -10.91
N ALA A 112 1.54 17.89 -10.40
CA ALA A 112 1.75 19.31 -10.63
C ALA A 112 2.36 19.66 -12.01
N ALA A 113 2.81 18.68 -12.78
CA ALA A 113 3.57 18.88 -14.02
C ALA A 113 2.75 19.45 -15.19
N ASN A 114 1.40 19.51 -15.09
CA ASN A 114 0.52 19.86 -16.20
C ASN A 114 0.82 19.06 -17.48
N ASN A 115 1.09 17.76 -17.33
CA ASN A 115 1.50 16.83 -18.39
C ASN A 115 2.82 17.18 -19.11
N ASP A 116 3.72 17.98 -18.52
CA ASP A 116 5.05 18.22 -19.09
C ASP A 116 5.85 16.89 -19.16
N PRO A 117 6.18 16.41 -20.37
CA PRO A 117 6.82 15.10 -20.55
C PRO A 117 8.21 15.03 -19.93
N THR A 118 8.93 16.15 -19.80
CA THR A 118 10.26 16.20 -19.21
C THR A 118 10.18 16.02 -17.70
N ILE A 119 9.25 16.72 -17.05
CA ILE A 119 9.01 16.62 -15.61
C ILE A 119 8.48 15.23 -15.26
N VAL A 120 7.55 14.70 -16.07
CA VAL A 120 7.01 13.35 -15.90
C VAL A 120 8.12 12.31 -15.99
N ALA A 121 8.92 12.33 -17.07
CA ALA A 121 10.00 11.36 -17.26
C ALA A 121 11.05 11.40 -16.13
N ALA A 122 11.44 12.60 -15.68
CA ALA A 122 12.39 12.76 -14.59
C ALA A 122 11.87 12.16 -13.27
N ASN A 123 10.60 12.41 -12.93
CA ASN A 123 10.01 11.89 -11.70
C ASN A 123 9.72 10.38 -11.78
N VAL A 124 9.32 9.86 -12.95
CA VAL A 124 9.22 8.41 -13.18
C VAL A 124 10.57 7.73 -12.99
N ALA A 125 11.67 8.33 -13.46
CA ALA A 125 13.02 7.82 -13.21
C ALA A 125 13.38 7.82 -11.71
N THR A 126 13.04 8.89 -10.98
CA THR A 126 13.22 8.96 -9.52
C THR A 126 12.45 7.84 -8.80
N ILE A 127 11.17 7.65 -9.13
CA ILE A 127 10.34 6.61 -8.52
C ILE A 127 10.95 5.23 -8.77
N ASN A 128 11.32 4.93 -10.01
CA ASN A 128 11.94 3.65 -10.35
C ASN A 128 13.26 3.45 -9.60
N ASN A 129 14.13 4.46 -9.54
CA ASN A 129 15.41 4.37 -8.83
C ASN A 129 15.23 4.07 -7.34
N VAL A 130 14.36 4.81 -6.65
CA VAL A 130 14.10 4.62 -5.21
C VAL A 130 13.47 3.26 -4.95
N ARG A 131 12.47 2.87 -5.76
CA ARG A 131 11.76 1.62 -5.54
C ARG A 131 12.67 0.41 -5.76
N CYS A 132 13.41 0.40 -6.87
CA CYS A 132 14.26 -0.73 -7.23
C CYS A 132 15.49 -0.88 -6.33
N ASN A 133 16.13 0.23 -5.93
CA ASN A 133 17.41 0.19 -5.21
C ASN A 133 17.25 0.26 -3.69
N VAL A 134 16.11 0.71 -3.18
CA VAL A 134 15.90 0.89 -1.75
C VAL A 134 14.65 0.15 -1.27
N VAL A 135 13.47 0.47 -1.82
CA VAL A 135 12.20 -0.02 -1.25
C VAL A 135 12.10 -1.53 -1.35
N LEU A 136 12.21 -2.10 -2.56
CA LEU A 136 12.01 -3.53 -2.76
C LEU A 136 13.04 -4.42 -2.02
N PRO A 137 14.36 -4.11 -2.02
CA PRO A 137 15.33 -4.86 -1.23
C PRO A 137 15.04 -4.83 0.28
N ASN A 138 14.72 -3.65 0.83
CA ASN A 138 14.51 -3.51 2.27
C ASN A 138 13.19 -4.13 2.74
N ILE A 139 12.13 -4.11 1.91
CA ILE A 139 10.91 -4.87 2.21
C ILE A 139 11.23 -6.37 2.22
N GLY A 140 12.05 -6.87 1.29
CA GLY A 140 12.47 -8.27 1.28
C GLY A 140 13.14 -8.69 2.60
N VAL A 141 14.03 -7.85 3.13
CA VAL A 141 14.64 -8.06 4.46
C VAL A 141 13.60 -7.97 5.57
N LEU A 142 12.71 -6.99 5.53
CA LEU A 142 11.66 -6.80 6.53
C LEU A 142 10.72 -8.02 6.58
N TRP A 143 10.31 -8.57 5.45
CA TRP A 143 9.47 -9.78 5.39
C TRP A 143 10.21 -11.01 5.88
N ALA A 144 11.48 -11.19 5.46
CA ALA A 144 12.30 -12.33 5.87
C ALA A 144 12.60 -12.36 7.36
N GLN A 145 12.88 -11.19 7.96
CA GLN A 145 13.51 -11.12 9.28
C GLN A 145 12.64 -10.37 10.31
N GLY A 146 11.54 -9.76 9.90
CA GLY A 146 10.63 -9.01 10.78
C GLY A 146 9.60 -9.86 11.51
N GLY A 147 9.64 -11.19 11.37
CA GLY A 147 8.68 -12.10 11.99
C GLY A 147 7.36 -12.22 11.23
N PHE A 148 7.40 -12.08 9.90
CA PHE A 148 6.22 -12.14 9.01
C PHE A 148 6.23 -13.40 8.12
N PRO A 149 6.01 -14.61 8.67
CA PRO A 149 6.22 -15.88 7.96
C PRO A 149 5.32 -16.09 6.73
N ASN A 150 4.24 -15.32 6.60
CA ASN A 150 3.25 -15.43 5.51
C ASN A 150 3.26 -14.21 4.57
N ALA A 151 4.32 -13.39 4.59
CA ALA A 151 4.37 -12.15 3.82
C ALA A 151 4.30 -12.34 2.29
N GLY A 152 4.57 -13.56 1.80
CA GLY A 152 4.51 -13.89 0.38
C GLY A 152 5.63 -13.27 -0.45
N SER A 153 5.47 -13.32 -1.77
CA SER A 153 6.41 -12.75 -2.74
C SER A 153 6.03 -11.31 -3.08
N ILE A 154 7.01 -10.41 -3.17
CA ILE A 154 6.78 -9.04 -3.65
C ILE A 154 6.72 -9.04 -5.18
N THR A 155 5.63 -8.50 -5.74
CA THR A 155 5.51 -8.30 -7.18
C THR A 155 6.43 -7.17 -7.62
N VAL A 156 7.41 -7.47 -8.47
CA VAL A 156 8.28 -6.46 -9.08
C VAL A 156 7.62 -5.91 -10.35
N PRO A 157 7.74 -4.59 -10.64
CA PRO A 157 7.20 -4.05 -11.88
C PRO A 157 7.81 -4.73 -13.11
N LEU A 158 6.98 -5.03 -14.11
CA LEU A 158 7.40 -5.49 -15.45
C LEU A 158 7.88 -4.33 -16.36
N GLY A 159 7.94 -3.10 -15.83
CA GLY A 159 8.34 -1.88 -16.54
C GLY A 159 9.81 -1.83 -16.91
N PRO A 160 10.25 -0.84 -17.72
CA PRO A 160 11.54 -0.87 -18.41
C PRO A 160 12.64 -1.26 -17.44
N ALA A 161 13.55 -2.14 -17.86
CA ALA A 161 14.54 -2.91 -17.09
C ALA A 161 15.36 -2.12 -16.02
N VAL A 162 14.72 -1.56 -15.01
CA VAL A 162 15.32 -0.64 -14.04
C VAL A 162 15.47 -1.32 -12.69
N CYS A 163 14.65 -2.32 -12.37
CA CYS A 163 14.93 -3.20 -11.25
C CYS A 163 15.86 -4.33 -11.73
N PRO A 164 17.09 -4.48 -11.18
CA PRO A 164 17.91 -5.63 -11.47
C PRO A 164 17.09 -6.89 -11.20
N ASN A 165 16.93 -7.74 -12.23
CA ASN A 165 16.28 -9.02 -12.08
C ASN A 165 17.00 -9.78 -10.95
N PRO A 166 16.30 -10.26 -9.90
CA PRO A 166 16.92 -10.94 -8.76
C PRO A 166 17.72 -12.21 -9.10
N GLY A 167 17.68 -12.66 -10.36
CA GLY A 167 18.49 -13.74 -10.91
C GLY A 167 17.79 -14.40 -12.11
N PRO A 168 18.37 -15.47 -12.68
CA PRO A 168 17.88 -16.13 -13.91
C PRO A 168 16.45 -16.70 -13.85
N ASN A 169 15.81 -16.71 -12.68
CA ASN A 169 14.52 -17.37 -12.46
C ASN A 169 13.36 -16.40 -12.18
N GLY A 170 13.53 -15.08 -12.30
CA GLY A 170 12.41 -14.12 -12.19
C GLY A 170 11.56 -14.27 -10.91
N GLY A 171 12.19 -14.68 -9.80
CA GLY A 171 11.53 -14.93 -8.52
C GLY A 171 11.40 -13.67 -7.66
N PRO A 172 10.71 -13.75 -6.49
CA PRO A 172 10.74 -12.69 -5.48
C PRO A 172 12.18 -12.26 -5.19
N TYR A 173 12.39 -10.96 -4.88
CA TYR A 173 13.68 -10.47 -4.39
C TYR A 173 14.25 -11.48 -3.38
N PRO A 174 15.51 -11.92 -3.54
CA PRO A 174 16.06 -12.95 -2.68
C PRO A 174 15.94 -12.44 -1.25
N MET A 175 15.07 -13.09 -0.48
CA MET A 175 15.05 -12.98 0.97
C MET A 175 16.49 -13.26 1.37
N VAL A 176 17.22 -12.21 1.79
CA VAL A 176 18.63 -12.34 2.15
C VAL A 176 18.66 -13.38 3.26
N ALA A 177 19.18 -14.56 2.95
CA ALA A 177 19.34 -15.62 3.91
C ALA A 177 20.19 -15.06 5.06
N ALA A 178 19.67 -15.24 6.27
CA ALA A 178 20.32 -14.84 7.52
C ALA A 178 21.75 -15.38 7.60
#